data_AF-A0A914QA46-F1
#
_entry.id   AF-A0A914QA46-F1
#
_cell.length_a   1.000
_cell.length_b   1.000
_cell.length_c   1.000
_cell.angle_alpha   90.00
_cell.angle_beta   90.00
_cell.angle_gamma   90.00
#
_symmetry.space_group_name_H-M   'P 1'
#
loop_
_entity.id
_entity.type
_entity.pdbx_description
1 polymer ?
#
loop_
_entity_poly.entity_id
_entity_poly.type
_entity_poly.pdbx_seq_one_letter_code
_entity_poly.pdbx_strand_id
1 'polypeptide(L)'
;MGKPKMAPVFFFLSIFVVTSAFDPYIPCQSYISFSYDDSYIISDTDFKTQMNFIKNAIGALNYPNRLRAEGGYGGEFNWKSGLSIPQMQSAIDNAEQTSLPYSLLQQFSSLATSVETLNDYNSDALYNPTSTKPVTAQSTTMSNFPTPTPELRPYVPCQVLITVLSDISNALSTDQFRSQITFIKNVMNQINHLERVRYGAYYEGNGNLTYKWNDTNTQDGLQQAIDNTKQISIPTSLAGAMRVLMNNAPQNRTIPESAIIFVTDTTDSIQIQQAVNLYNSVLKPRGVRLTFILAGNKTDANALRGFDDVIIFNWQNMNISQPDGWDLSAALTCTPQTFPPPTMGSYIPCQSWISFGIDDSNVLQNNDFMTQLNFISSVIGNITHPERIAAVGMYSQPIPWNSGLSLQLIQQAVVGMFQGGAYSLKQQFAAILTNLQNTQTGNTPVGALIFISDTSDQALADVANTFGQLHNVRITFVLVGQNPDQNKLTQFSNNFISWRDLSKPQPDNWDAQAAAAYGCM
;
A
#
# COMPACT_ATOMS: atom_id res chain seq x y z
N MET A 1 26.53 31.04 -45.26
CA MET A 1 25.78 29.96 -44.59
C MET A 1 26.36 29.79 -43.20
N GLY A 2 25.68 30.32 -42.18
CA GLY A 2 26.13 30.24 -40.78
C GLY A 2 25.71 28.89 -40.17
N LYS A 3 26.62 28.25 -39.43
CA LYS A 3 26.31 27.04 -38.66
C LYS A 3 25.26 27.36 -37.59
N PRO A 4 24.27 26.47 -37.35
CA PRO A 4 23.27 26.71 -36.32
C PRO A 4 23.96 26.71 -34.94
N LYS A 5 23.66 27.73 -34.13
CA LYS A 5 24.03 27.73 -32.71
C LYS A 5 23.15 26.68 -32.00
N MET A 6 23.75 25.67 -31.40
CA MET A 6 23.05 24.75 -30.50
C MET A 6 22.57 25.55 -29.27
N ALA A 7 21.34 25.27 -28.84
CA ALA A 7 20.77 25.83 -27.61
C ALA A 7 21.50 25.29 -26.38
N PRO A 8 21.60 26.06 -25.28
CA PRO A 8 22.19 25.58 -24.04
C PRO A 8 21.36 24.43 -23.47
N VAL A 9 22.01 23.29 -23.26
CA VAL A 9 21.45 22.15 -22.55
C VAL A 9 21.48 22.47 -21.05
N PHE A 10 20.31 22.50 -20.40
CA PHE A 10 20.20 22.64 -18.94
C PHE A 10 20.19 21.25 -18.30
N PHE A 11 21.04 21.04 -17.30
CA PHE A 11 21.11 19.82 -16.51
C PHE A 11 20.50 20.03 -15.12
N PHE A 12 19.79 19.03 -14.61
CA PHE A 12 19.32 18.97 -13.22
C PHE A 12 20.28 18.11 -12.39
N LEU A 13 20.90 18.72 -11.38
CA LEU A 13 21.63 18.01 -10.33
C LEU A 13 20.66 17.77 -9.16
N SER A 14 20.29 16.50 -8.91
CA SER A 14 19.46 16.13 -7.77
C SER A 14 20.35 15.57 -6.66
N ILE A 15 20.51 16.33 -5.57
CA ILE A 15 21.20 15.85 -4.35
C ILE A 15 20.14 15.34 -3.38
N PHE A 16 20.11 14.03 -3.15
CA PHE A 16 19.28 13.45 -2.09
C PHE A 16 20.14 13.22 -0.85
N VAL A 17 19.86 13.97 0.22
CA VAL A 17 20.43 13.67 1.55
C VAL A 17 19.43 12.80 2.29
N VAL A 18 19.67 11.49 2.32
CA VAL A 18 18.87 10.56 3.12
C VAL A 18 19.54 10.38 4.47
N THR A 19 18.93 10.91 5.54
CA THR A 19 19.33 10.63 6.92
C THR A 19 18.53 9.44 7.44
N SER A 20 19.16 8.30 7.69
CA SER A 20 18.49 7.18 8.35
C SER A 20 18.31 7.47 9.85
N ALA A 21 17.08 7.69 10.31
CA ALA A 21 16.74 7.85 11.73
C ALA A 21 16.32 6.53 12.40
N PHE A 22 16.97 5.41 12.04
CA PHE A 22 16.42 4.06 12.34
C PHE A 22 17.07 3.29 13.49
N ASP A 23 18.01 3.85 14.23
CA ASP A 23 18.53 3.22 15.45
C ASP A 23 19.19 4.28 16.36
N PRO A 24 18.78 4.47 17.63
CA PRO A 24 19.46 5.40 18.54
C PRO A 24 20.90 4.98 18.88
N TYR A 25 21.34 3.78 18.50
CA TYR A 25 22.72 3.31 18.68
C TYR A 25 23.59 3.37 17.42
N ILE A 26 23.06 3.84 16.28
CA ILE A 26 23.83 4.00 15.03
C ILE A 26 23.86 5.49 14.65
N PRO A 27 25.04 6.14 14.61
CA PRO A 27 25.12 7.55 14.21
C PRO A 27 24.66 7.72 12.75
N CYS A 28 23.88 8.77 12.50
CA CYS A 28 23.22 9.10 11.23
C CYS A 28 24.14 8.87 10.02
N GLN A 29 23.72 8.03 9.08
CA GLN A 29 24.39 7.87 7.79
C GLN A 29 23.75 8.82 6.78
N SER A 30 24.59 9.55 6.04
CA SER A 30 24.18 10.39 4.91
C SER A 30 24.73 9.76 3.63
N TYR A 31 23.89 9.66 2.62
CA TYR A 31 24.26 9.13 1.30
C TYR A 31 24.21 10.26 0.28
N ILE A 32 25.11 10.23 -0.70
CA ILE A 32 25.10 11.13 -1.86
C ILE A 32 25.19 10.21 -3.08
N SER A 33 24.17 10.22 -3.93
CA SER A 33 24.18 9.51 -5.21
C SER A 33 24.32 10.52 -6.35
N PHE A 34 25.06 10.13 -7.39
CA PHE A 34 25.20 10.88 -8.63
C PHE A 34 24.65 10.01 -9.75
N SER A 35 23.80 10.57 -10.60
CA SER A 35 23.31 9.88 -11.80
C SER A 35 23.58 10.78 -13.00
N TYR A 36 24.01 10.17 -14.10
CA TYR A 36 24.17 10.83 -15.39
C TYR A 36 23.46 10.00 -16.45
N ASP A 37 22.98 10.68 -17.50
CA ASP A 37 22.22 10.10 -18.59
C ASP A 37 23.10 10.01 -19.85
N ASP A 38 23.32 8.79 -20.33
CA ASP A 38 24.18 8.47 -21.49
C ASP A 38 23.47 8.61 -22.84
N SER A 39 22.20 9.05 -22.84
CA SER A 39 21.42 9.20 -24.08
C SER A 39 21.90 10.33 -25.00
N TYR A 40 22.89 11.14 -24.59
CA TYR A 40 23.46 12.23 -25.38
C TYR A 40 24.99 12.11 -25.52
N ILE A 41 25.50 12.33 -26.73
CA ILE A 41 26.95 12.44 -26.99
C ILE A 41 27.48 13.69 -26.28
N ILE A 42 28.01 13.52 -25.08
CA ILE A 42 28.75 14.56 -24.36
C ILE A 42 30.12 14.76 -24.99
N SER A 43 30.60 16.01 -25.03
CA SER A 43 31.97 16.26 -25.46
C SER A 43 32.95 15.82 -24.38
N ASP A 44 34.14 15.36 -24.78
CA ASP A 44 35.25 15.01 -23.86
C ASP A 44 35.56 16.12 -22.84
N THR A 45 35.35 17.39 -23.25
CA THR A 45 35.60 18.55 -22.40
C THR A 45 34.53 18.69 -21.32
N ASP A 46 33.27 18.44 -21.65
CA ASP A 46 32.15 18.51 -20.71
C ASP A 46 32.21 17.34 -19.72
N PHE A 47 32.53 16.13 -20.19
CA PHE A 47 32.74 14.97 -19.33
C PHE A 47 33.87 15.21 -18.31
N LYS A 48 35.03 15.72 -18.76
CA LYS A 48 36.16 16.05 -17.87
C LYS A 48 35.80 17.16 -16.88
N THR A 49 35.02 18.16 -17.31
CA THR A 49 34.56 19.23 -16.43
C THR A 49 33.63 18.70 -15.34
N GLN A 50 32.71 17.79 -15.68
CA GLN A 50 31.83 17.12 -14.73
C GLN A 50 32.61 16.25 -13.76
N MET A 51 33.59 15.47 -14.24
CA MET A 51 34.40 14.63 -13.35
C MET A 51 35.27 15.45 -12.40
N ASN A 52 35.81 16.58 -12.85
CA ASN A 52 36.53 17.50 -11.98
C ASN A 52 35.64 18.14 -10.91
N PHE A 53 34.38 18.47 -11.25
CA PHE A 53 33.40 18.95 -10.27
C PHE A 53 33.12 17.89 -9.20
N ILE A 54 32.87 16.64 -9.59
CA ILE A 54 32.64 15.52 -8.65
C ILE A 54 33.87 15.30 -7.76
N LYS A 55 35.08 15.29 -8.34
CA LYS A 55 36.35 15.18 -7.59
C LYS A 55 36.48 16.28 -6.53
N ASN A 56 36.17 17.53 -6.89
CA ASN A 56 36.22 18.67 -5.97
C ASN A 56 35.14 18.59 -4.87
N ALA A 57 33.92 18.15 -5.21
CA ALA A 57 32.83 17.97 -4.26
C ALA A 57 33.15 16.88 -3.23
N ILE A 58 33.75 15.76 -3.66
CA ILE A 58 34.22 14.68 -2.76
C ILE A 58 35.34 15.20 -1.85
N GLY A 59 36.30 15.96 -2.39
CA GLY A 59 37.41 16.52 -1.63
C GLY A 59 37.00 17.53 -0.54
N ALA A 60 35.83 18.15 -0.68
CA ALA A 60 35.31 19.14 0.28
C ALA A 60 34.54 18.51 1.48
N LEU A 61 34.30 17.20 1.50
CA LEU A 61 33.54 16.53 2.56
C LEU A 61 34.45 16.09 3.73
N ASN A 62 34.21 16.64 4.93
CA ASN A 62 35.03 16.40 6.14
C ASN A 62 34.82 15.03 6.83
N TYR A 63 34.03 14.11 6.26
CA TYR A 63 33.76 12.78 6.85
C TYR A 63 33.87 11.66 5.79
N PRO A 64 35.06 11.07 5.60
CA PRO A 64 35.43 10.39 4.35
C PRO A 64 35.06 8.91 4.24
N ASN A 65 34.49 8.27 5.26
CA ASN A 65 34.41 6.80 5.31
C ASN A 65 33.16 6.18 4.69
N ARG A 66 32.22 6.95 4.13
CA ARG A 66 30.88 6.42 3.77
C ARG A 66 30.23 7.12 2.57
N LEU A 67 30.92 7.14 1.42
CA LEU A 67 30.34 7.55 0.13
C LEU A 67 30.04 6.33 -0.75
N ARG A 68 28.97 6.40 -1.55
CA ARG A 68 28.57 5.35 -2.51
C ARG A 68 28.29 6.02 -3.85
N ALA A 69 28.89 5.53 -4.92
CA ALA A 69 28.60 5.98 -6.28
C ALA A 69 27.78 4.90 -7.01
N GLU A 70 26.78 5.32 -7.79
CA GLU A 70 25.95 4.45 -8.61
C GLU A 70 26.02 4.94 -10.07
N GLY A 71 26.22 4.03 -11.02
CA GLY A 71 26.20 4.31 -12.45
C GLY A 71 25.08 3.50 -13.12
N GLY A 72 24.40 4.09 -14.10
CA GLY A 72 23.25 3.49 -14.78
C GLY A 72 23.63 2.79 -16.09
N TYR A 73 23.13 1.56 -16.24
CA TYR A 73 22.97 0.69 -17.42
C TYR A 73 24.20 0.25 -18.27
N GLY A 74 24.40 -1.07 -18.31
CA GLY A 74 25.05 -1.75 -19.45
C GLY A 74 26.35 -2.52 -19.20
N GLY A 75 26.58 -3.07 -18.00
CA GLY A 75 27.66 -4.03 -17.76
C GLY A 75 27.82 -4.30 -16.26
N GLU A 76 27.98 -5.57 -15.86
CA GLU A 76 28.18 -5.94 -14.46
C GLU A 76 29.47 -5.29 -13.92
N PHE A 77 29.34 -4.25 -13.12
CA PHE A 77 30.39 -3.80 -12.21
C PHE A 77 30.19 -4.47 -10.84
N ASN A 78 31.20 -5.21 -10.39
CA ASN A 78 31.20 -5.85 -9.09
C ASN A 78 31.20 -4.80 -7.97
N TRP A 79 30.17 -4.87 -7.12
CA TRP A 79 29.89 -3.99 -6.00
C TRP A 79 31.00 -4.01 -4.93
N LYS A 80 31.48 -2.84 -4.50
CA LYS A 80 32.29 -2.71 -3.28
C LYS A 80 31.84 -1.52 -2.45
N SER A 81 31.34 -1.79 -1.24
CA SER A 81 31.16 -0.79 -0.19
C SER A 81 32.49 -0.51 0.53
N GLY A 82 32.67 0.71 1.05
CA GLY A 82 33.81 1.06 1.92
C GLY A 82 35.11 1.48 1.21
N LEU A 83 35.02 2.06 0.00
CA LEU A 83 36.21 2.58 -0.69
C LEU A 83 36.72 3.85 0.01
N SER A 84 38.03 3.91 0.21
CA SER A 84 38.73 5.12 0.65
C SER A 84 38.80 6.15 -0.49
N ILE A 85 38.99 7.44 -0.16
CA ILE A 85 39.14 8.52 -1.16
C ILE A 85 40.19 8.19 -2.23
N PRO A 86 41.39 7.66 -1.91
CA PRO A 86 42.36 7.27 -2.94
C PRO A 86 41.87 6.17 -3.89
N GLN A 87 41.03 5.25 -3.40
CA GLN A 87 40.46 4.18 -4.22
C GLN A 87 39.34 4.68 -5.13
N MET A 88 38.51 5.61 -4.66
CA MET A 88 37.51 6.29 -5.50
C MET A 88 38.18 7.16 -6.56
N GLN A 89 39.21 7.93 -6.17
CA GLN A 89 40.00 8.74 -7.07
C GLN A 89 40.64 7.87 -8.17
N SER A 90 41.25 6.74 -7.80
CA SER A 90 41.85 5.80 -8.76
C SER A 90 40.82 5.12 -9.67
N ALA A 91 39.61 4.84 -9.20
CA ALA A 91 38.53 4.30 -10.03
C ALA A 91 38.05 5.32 -11.08
N ILE A 92 37.92 6.59 -10.68
CA ILE A 92 37.59 7.70 -11.60
C ILE A 92 38.71 7.90 -12.62
N ASP A 93 39.97 7.89 -12.18
CA ASP A 93 41.13 8.06 -13.07
C ASP A 93 41.29 6.89 -14.05
N ASN A 94 40.89 5.67 -13.66
CA ASN A 94 40.84 4.51 -14.56
C ASN A 94 39.71 4.60 -15.58
N ALA A 95 38.52 5.07 -15.19
CA ALA A 95 37.41 5.29 -16.12
C ALA A 95 37.76 6.34 -17.19
N GLU A 96 38.54 7.36 -16.82
CA GLU A 96 39.07 8.39 -17.74
C GLU A 96 40.10 7.81 -18.73
N GLN A 97 40.74 6.66 -18.42
CA GLN A 97 41.73 6.00 -19.30
C GLN A 97 41.13 4.92 -20.22
N THR A 98 39.97 4.32 -19.89
CA THR A 98 39.40 3.19 -20.63
C THR A 98 38.39 3.56 -21.72
N SER A 99 38.21 4.85 -22.06
CA SER A 99 37.33 5.28 -23.15
C SER A 99 37.90 4.88 -24.52
N LEU A 100 37.69 3.63 -24.93
CA LEU A 100 37.98 3.13 -26.27
C LEU A 100 36.72 3.20 -27.16
N PRO A 101 36.86 3.36 -28.49
CA PRO A 101 35.71 3.44 -29.39
C PRO A 101 34.98 2.10 -29.51
N TYR A 102 33.68 2.18 -29.78
CA TYR A 102 32.62 1.15 -29.78
C TYR A 102 32.86 -0.14 -30.62
N SER A 103 34.02 -0.36 -31.23
CA SER A 103 34.25 -1.46 -32.18
C SER A 103 34.91 -2.73 -31.60
N LEU A 104 35.10 -2.84 -30.28
CA LEU A 104 35.71 -4.01 -29.63
C LEU A 104 34.77 -4.83 -28.74
N LEU A 105 33.51 -4.41 -28.58
CA LEU A 105 32.50 -5.09 -27.74
C LEU A 105 31.77 -6.26 -28.44
N GLN A 106 31.97 -6.49 -29.75
CA GLN A 106 31.36 -7.61 -30.47
C GLN A 106 32.11 -8.96 -30.34
N GLN A 107 33.27 -9.01 -29.67
CA GLN A 107 34.00 -10.28 -29.50
C GLN A 107 33.74 -11.00 -28.16
N PHE A 108 32.96 -10.42 -27.24
CA PHE A 108 32.63 -11.05 -25.96
C PHE A 108 31.27 -11.77 -25.92
N SER A 109 30.44 -11.66 -26.97
CA SER A 109 29.12 -12.30 -27.02
C SER A 109 29.15 -13.78 -27.45
N SER A 110 30.32 -14.39 -27.67
CA SER A 110 30.42 -15.79 -28.13
C SER A 110 30.95 -16.78 -27.08
N LEU A 111 30.91 -16.45 -25.78
CA LEU A 111 31.42 -17.35 -24.74
C LEU A 111 30.48 -17.62 -23.54
N ALA A 112 29.19 -17.28 -23.64
CA ALA A 112 28.20 -17.49 -22.57
C ALA A 112 27.04 -18.43 -22.96
N THR A 113 27.30 -19.39 -23.84
CA THR A 113 26.35 -20.46 -24.19
C THR A 113 26.94 -21.82 -23.86
N SER A 114 27.02 -22.16 -22.56
CA SER A 114 27.07 -23.54 -22.07
C SER A 114 27.15 -23.55 -20.54
N VAL A 115 26.01 -23.69 -19.84
CA VAL A 115 25.79 -24.63 -18.72
C VAL A 115 24.27 -24.66 -18.48
N GLU A 116 23.56 -25.46 -19.28
CA GLU A 116 22.33 -26.13 -18.85
C GLU A 116 22.69 -27.60 -18.69
N THR A 117 22.55 -28.13 -17.47
CA THR A 117 21.97 -29.47 -17.20
C THR A 117 22.04 -29.82 -15.70
N LEU A 118 21.03 -30.58 -15.27
CA LEU A 118 20.87 -31.37 -14.03
C LEU A 118 20.30 -30.66 -12.79
N ASN A 119 18.98 -30.69 -12.64
CA ASN A 119 18.31 -31.71 -11.79
C ASN A 119 16.78 -31.55 -11.81
N ASP A 120 16.13 -32.30 -12.70
CA ASP A 120 14.79 -32.84 -12.48
C ASP A 120 14.98 -34.28 -11.97
N TYR A 121 14.41 -34.64 -10.82
CA TYR A 121 13.83 -35.97 -10.58
C TYR A 121 13.10 -36.03 -9.21
N ASN A 122 11.88 -36.59 -9.25
CA ASN A 122 11.02 -37.09 -8.17
C ASN A 122 10.13 -36.09 -7.40
N SER A 123 8.83 -36.09 -7.74
CA SER A 123 7.83 -36.76 -6.87
C SER A 123 6.47 -36.89 -7.57
N ASP A 124 6.23 -38.03 -8.20
CA ASP A 124 4.88 -38.56 -8.46
C ASP A 124 4.50 -39.50 -7.31
N ALA A 125 3.40 -39.21 -6.63
CA ALA A 125 2.64 -40.23 -5.90
C ALA A 125 1.18 -39.78 -5.64
N LEU A 126 0.27 -40.45 -6.36
CA LEU A 126 -1.03 -40.93 -5.91
C LEU A 126 -2.10 -39.88 -5.52
N TYR A 127 -3.00 -39.57 -6.46
CA TYR A 127 -4.42 -39.55 -6.12
C TYR A 127 -5.32 -40.01 -7.29
N ASN A 128 -6.16 -40.99 -6.98
CA ASN A 128 -7.11 -41.68 -7.86
C ASN A 128 -8.38 -40.81 -8.06
N PRO A 129 -8.89 -40.57 -9.28
CA PRO A 129 -10.21 -39.98 -9.45
C PRO A 129 -11.28 -41.06 -9.64
N THR A 130 -12.15 -41.21 -8.63
CA THR A 130 -13.35 -42.04 -8.73
C THR A 130 -14.41 -41.29 -9.54
N SER A 131 -14.82 -41.92 -10.65
CA SER A 131 -15.93 -41.54 -11.53
C SER A 131 -17.25 -41.38 -10.77
N THR A 132 -17.93 -40.24 -10.95
CA THR A 132 -19.33 -40.06 -10.54
C THR A 132 -20.19 -39.63 -11.74
N LYS A 133 -21.38 -40.24 -11.81
CA LYS A 133 -22.40 -40.14 -12.85
C LYS A 133 -22.96 -38.71 -13.04
N PRO A 134 -23.49 -38.37 -14.23
CA PRO A 134 -24.16 -37.10 -14.44
C PRO A 134 -25.50 -37.06 -13.68
N VAL A 135 -25.69 -36.01 -12.87
CA VAL A 135 -26.96 -35.68 -12.23
C VAL A 135 -27.73 -34.72 -13.13
N THR A 136 -28.93 -35.13 -13.53
CA THR A 136 -29.88 -34.32 -14.31
C THR A 136 -30.37 -33.13 -13.48
N ALA A 137 -30.01 -31.91 -13.86
CA ALA A 137 -30.50 -30.70 -13.20
C ALA A 137 -31.97 -30.43 -13.59
N GLN A 138 -32.88 -30.54 -12.62
CA GLN A 138 -34.24 -30.04 -12.72
C GLN A 138 -34.23 -28.50 -12.61
N SER A 139 -34.65 -27.84 -13.69
CA SER A 139 -34.92 -26.41 -13.74
C SER A 139 -36.08 -26.07 -12.79
N THR A 140 -35.75 -25.54 -11.61
CA THR A 140 -36.72 -24.94 -10.69
C THR A 140 -36.87 -23.46 -11.02
N THR A 141 -38.09 -23.06 -11.35
CA THR A 141 -38.51 -21.67 -11.55
C THR A 141 -38.29 -20.88 -10.25
N MET A 142 -37.40 -19.87 -10.30
CA MET A 142 -37.19 -18.96 -9.17
C MET A 142 -38.42 -18.08 -8.96
N SER A 143 -39.07 -18.26 -7.82
CA SER A 143 -40.10 -17.36 -7.30
C SER A 143 -39.46 -16.08 -6.80
N ASN A 144 -39.99 -14.92 -7.20
CA ASN A 144 -39.58 -13.59 -6.77
C ASN A 144 -39.76 -13.42 -5.25
N PHE A 145 -38.69 -13.65 -4.49
CA PHE A 145 -38.60 -13.16 -3.12
C PHE A 145 -38.12 -11.71 -3.13
N PRO A 146 -38.71 -10.81 -2.31
CA PRO A 146 -38.17 -9.47 -2.14
C PRO A 146 -36.74 -9.58 -1.61
N THR A 147 -35.79 -8.98 -2.34
CA THR A 147 -34.40 -8.86 -1.92
C THR A 147 -34.39 -8.16 -0.56
N PRO A 148 -33.86 -8.78 0.51
CA PRO A 148 -33.78 -8.11 1.80
C PRO A 148 -32.93 -6.86 1.65
N THR A 149 -33.51 -5.70 1.97
CA THR A 149 -32.77 -4.44 2.07
C THR A 149 -31.61 -4.66 3.04
N PRO A 150 -30.35 -4.50 2.61
CA PRO A 150 -29.22 -4.69 3.50
C PRO A 150 -29.39 -3.78 4.71
N GLU A 151 -29.40 -4.36 5.91
CA GLU A 151 -29.40 -3.59 7.14
C GLU A 151 -28.16 -2.69 7.12
N LEU A 152 -28.37 -1.37 7.15
CA LEU A 152 -27.29 -0.39 7.16
C LEU A 152 -26.50 -0.59 8.45
N ARG A 153 -25.37 -1.31 8.35
CA ARG A 153 -24.45 -1.45 9.48
C ARG A 153 -24.00 -0.06 9.94
N PRO A 154 -23.96 0.20 11.26
CA PRO A 154 -23.49 1.49 11.78
C PRO A 154 -22.13 1.80 11.18
N TYR A 155 -22.07 2.89 10.42
CA TYR A 155 -20.85 3.34 9.77
C TYR A 155 -20.04 4.15 10.78
N VAL A 156 -18.82 3.73 11.09
CA VAL A 156 -17.91 4.53 11.90
C VAL A 156 -16.82 5.10 10.96
N PRO A 157 -17.00 6.32 10.42
CA PRO A 157 -16.00 6.99 9.57
C PRO A 157 -14.81 7.48 10.38
N CYS A 158 -14.08 6.56 10.98
CA CYS A 158 -12.83 6.87 11.65
C CYS A 158 -11.68 6.81 10.64
N GLN A 159 -11.03 7.94 10.38
CA GLN A 159 -9.71 7.98 9.73
C GLN A 159 -8.61 7.65 10.74
N VAL A 160 -8.70 6.47 11.36
CA VAL A 160 -7.71 5.95 12.30
C VAL A 160 -7.39 4.50 11.96
N LEU A 161 -6.16 4.07 12.24
CA LEU A 161 -5.83 2.65 12.33
C LEU A 161 -6.35 2.13 13.66
N ILE A 162 -6.95 0.95 13.67
CA ILE A 162 -7.60 0.38 14.85
C ILE A 162 -6.83 -0.85 15.26
N THR A 163 -6.43 -0.89 16.53
CA THR A 163 -5.78 -2.04 17.13
C THR A 163 -6.59 -2.51 18.31
N VAL A 164 -6.97 -3.78 18.34
CA VAL A 164 -7.61 -4.37 19.51
C VAL A 164 -6.69 -5.43 20.10
N LEU A 165 -6.29 -5.26 21.35
CA LEU A 165 -5.46 -6.21 22.08
C LEU A 165 -6.26 -6.85 23.22
N SER A 166 -6.47 -8.16 23.09
CA SER A 166 -7.06 -9.01 24.10
C SER A 166 -6.01 -9.44 25.11
N ASP A 167 -6.27 -9.24 26.40
CA ASP A 167 -5.51 -9.92 27.45
C ASP A 167 -5.96 -11.38 27.51
N ILE A 168 -5.03 -12.30 27.25
CA ILE A 168 -5.31 -13.75 27.24
C ILE A 168 -4.76 -14.46 28.48
N SER A 169 -4.32 -13.70 29.49
CA SER A 169 -3.78 -14.23 30.74
C SER A 169 -4.82 -15.00 31.56
N ASN A 170 -4.35 -15.62 32.64
CA ASN A 170 -5.20 -16.29 33.63
C ASN A 170 -5.80 -15.35 34.69
N ALA A 171 -5.74 -14.03 34.48
CA ALA A 171 -6.31 -13.06 35.42
C ALA A 171 -7.84 -13.07 35.45
N LEU A 172 -8.48 -13.44 34.33
CA LEU A 172 -9.93 -13.65 34.21
C LEU A 172 -10.32 -15.11 34.44
N SER A 173 -11.55 -15.36 34.90
CA SER A 173 -12.16 -16.68 34.79
C SER A 173 -12.44 -17.06 33.33
N THR A 174 -12.65 -18.34 33.04
CA THR A 174 -13.00 -18.80 31.69
C THR A 174 -14.26 -18.12 31.15
N ASP A 175 -15.27 -17.89 31.98
CA ASP A 175 -16.50 -17.23 31.55
C ASP A 175 -16.28 -15.74 31.28
N GLN A 176 -15.51 -15.05 32.13
CA GLN A 176 -15.13 -13.66 31.91
C GLN A 176 -14.31 -13.49 30.63
N PHE A 177 -13.36 -14.40 30.38
CA PHE A 177 -12.61 -14.42 29.13
C PHE A 177 -13.53 -14.63 27.92
N ARG A 178 -14.50 -15.54 28.02
CA ARG A 178 -15.52 -15.73 26.95
C ARG A 178 -16.34 -14.45 26.72
N SER A 179 -16.73 -13.74 27.78
CA SER A 179 -17.41 -12.44 27.66
C SER A 179 -16.53 -11.43 26.92
N GLN A 180 -15.24 -11.33 27.27
CA GLN A 180 -14.29 -10.45 26.59
C GLN A 180 -14.23 -10.73 25.08
N ILE A 181 -14.01 -11.98 24.70
CA ILE A 181 -13.94 -12.37 23.28
C ILE A 181 -15.26 -12.08 22.57
N THR A 182 -16.40 -12.38 23.20
CA THR A 182 -17.73 -12.10 22.63
C THR A 182 -17.93 -10.60 22.39
N PHE A 183 -17.55 -9.76 23.36
CA PHE A 183 -17.64 -8.33 23.23
C PHE A 183 -16.71 -7.78 22.12
N ILE A 184 -15.47 -8.28 22.05
CA ILE A 184 -14.54 -7.94 20.95
C ILE A 184 -15.17 -8.26 19.60
N LYS A 185 -15.76 -9.46 19.43
CA LYS A 185 -16.45 -9.82 18.17
C LYS A 185 -17.56 -8.83 17.82
N ASN A 186 -18.37 -8.44 18.80
CA ASN A 186 -19.46 -7.49 18.62
C ASN A 186 -18.96 -6.09 18.23
N VAL A 187 -17.85 -5.64 18.82
CA VAL A 187 -17.18 -4.38 18.44
C VAL A 187 -16.64 -4.47 17.01
N MET A 188 -15.92 -5.55 16.69
CA MET A 188 -15.32 -5.74 15.36
C MET A 188 -16.36 -5.95 14.25
N ASN A 189 -17.57 -6.41 14.58
CA ASN A 189 -18.70 -6.50 13.64
C ASN A 189 -19.28 -5.14 13.24
N GLN A 190 -18.99 -4.08 14.00
CA GLN A 190 -19.41 -2.71 13.70
C GLN A 190 -18.40 -1.95 12.84
N ILE A 191 -17.21 -2.51 12.60
CA ILE A 191 -16.16 -1.87 11.81
C ILE A 191 -16.21 -2.43 10.39
N ASN A 192 -16.37 -1.56 9.40
CA ASN A 192 -16.43 -1.92 7.98
C ASN A 192 -15.13 -1.57 7.20
N HIS A 193 -14.11 -1.09 7.90
CA HIS A 193 -12.76 -0.77 7.39
C HIS A 193 -11.73 -1.77 7.89
N LEU A 194 -11.86 -3.02 7.43
CA LEU A 194 -11.03 -4.13 7.88
C LEU A 194 -9.56 -3.94 7.53
N GLU A 195 -9.26 -3.19 6.46
CA GLU A 195 -7.91 -2.78 6.07
C GLU A 195 -7.22 -1.87 7.11
N ARG A 196 -7.99 -1.24 8.00
CA ARG A 196 -7.48 -0.40 9.10
C ARG A 196 -7.39 -1.14 10.42
N VAL A 197 -7.93 -2.35 10.48
CA VAL A 197 -8.03 -3.14 11.70
C VAL A 197 -6.84 -4.07 11.84
N ARG A 198 -6.35 -4.19 13.06
CA ARG A 198 -5.57 -5.33 13.51
C ARG A 198 -6.09 -5.81 14.86
N TYR A 199 -5.94 -7.11 15.07
CA TYR A 199 -6.32 -7.78 16.30
C TYR A 199 -5.18 -8.66 16.78
N GLY A 200 -4.98 -8.69 18.08
CA GLY A 200 -3.96 -9.50 18.71
C GLY A 200 -4.27 -9.81 20.15
N ALA A 201 -3.35 -10.56 20.75
CA ALA A 201 -3.41 -10.97 22.13
C ALA A 201 -2.09 -10.72 22.83
N TYR A 202 -2.15 -10.46 24.13
CA TYR A 202 -0.97 -10.24 24.96
C TYR A 202 -1.09 -10.92 26.33
N TYR A 203 0.07 -11.12 26.97
CA TYR A 203 0.23 -11.67 28.31
C TYR A 203 1.61 -11.27 28.88
N GLU A 204 2.00 -11.82 30.03
CA GLU A 204 3.32 -11.55 30.61
C GLU A 204 4.49 -11.90 29.69
N GLY A 205 5.29 -10.88 29.36
CA GLY A 205 6.53 -11.04 28.59
C GLY A 205 6.36 -11.15 27.08
N ASN A 206 5.15 -11.30 26.55
CA ASN A 206 4.95 -11.54 25.12
C ASN A 206 3.53 -11.15 24.63
N GLY A 207 3.36 -11.16 23.32
CA GLY A 207 2.08 -10.99 22.65
C GLY A 207 2.29 -10.95 21.15
N ASN A 208 1.23 -11.20 20.39
CA ASN A 208 1.29 -11.25 18.93
C ASN A 208 0.00 -10.71 18.32
N LEU A 209 0.13 -10.12 17.14
CA LEU A 209 -1.00 -9.86 16.26
C LEU A 209 -1.36 -11.15 15.53
N THR A 210 -2.62 -11.57 15.65
CA THR A 210 -3.18 -12.73 14.94
C THR A 210 -3.91 -12.30 13.67
N TYR A 211 -4.29 -11.03 13.58
CA TYR A 211 -4.82 -10.37 12.40
C TYR A 211 -4.12 -9.03 12.23
N LYS A 212 -3.40 -8.82 11.13
CA LYS A 212 -2.60 -7.64 10.84
C LYS A 212 -3.29 -6.75 9.81
N TRP A 213 -2.80 -5.53 9.67
CA TRP A 213 -3.18 -4.69 8.55
C TRP A 213 -2.83 -5.38 7.24
N ASN A 214 -3.78 -5.36 6.30
CA ASN A 214 -3.70 -6.03 5.01
C ASN A 214 -3.74 -7.58 5.06
N ASP A 215 -3.93 -8.22 6.23
CA ASP A 215 -4.37 -9.62 6.24
C ASP A 215 -5.73 -9.71 5.55
N THR A 216 -6.14 -10.90 5.09
CA THR A 216 -7.39 -11.13 4.34
C THR A 216 -8.51 -10.24 4.85
N ASN A 217 -8.81 -9.14 4.12
CA ASN A 217 -9.66 -8.02 4.56
C ASN A 217 -11.15 -8.42 4.56
N THR A 218 -11.46 -9.60 5.08
CA THR A 218 -12.79 -10.18 5.16
C THR A 218 -13.23 -10.24 6.61
N GLN A 219 -14.52 -10.01 6.83
CA GLN A 219 -15.11 -10.08 8.17
C GLN A 219 -14.87 -11.47 8.78
N ASP A 220 -15.04 -12.51 7.96
CA ASP A 220 -14.87 -13.90 8.40
C ASP A 220 -13.44 -14.21 8.84
N GLY A 221 -12.42 -13.68 8.14
CA GLY A 221 -11.02 -13.85 8.53
C GLY A 221 -10.72 -13.21 9.88
N LEU A 222 -11.23 -11.99 10.11
CA LEU A 222 -11.12 -11.31 11.39
C LEU A 222 -11.87 -12.07 12.51
N GLN A 223 -13.10 -12.52 12.26
CA GLN A 223 -13.87 -13.29 13.23
C GLN A 223 -13.18 -14.61 13.59
N GLN A 224 -12.61 -15.30 12.61
CA GLN A 224 -11.85 -16.53 12.83
C GLN A 224 -10.58 -16.26 13.65
N ALA A 225 -9.86 -15.17 13.40
CA ALA A 225 -8.70 -14.78 14.19
C ALA A 225 -9.07 -14.51 15.66
N ILE A 226 -10.24 -13.90 15.90
CA ILE A 226 -10.78 -13.69 17.26
C ILE A 226 -11.18 -15.02 17.89
N ASP A 227 -11.94 -15.86 17.20
CA ASP A 227 -12.41 -17.17 17.69
C ASP A 227 -11.28 -18.14 18.03
N ASN A 228 -10.16 -18.05 17.31
CA ASN A 228 -8.96 -18.86 17.57
C ASN A 228 -8.17 -18.38 18.80
N THR A 229 -8.54 -17.27 19.42
CA THR A 229 -7.86 -16.74 20.61
C THR A 229 -8.18 -17.61 21.83
N LYS A 230 -7.14 -18.10 22.50
CA LYS A 230 -7.27 -18.97 23.68
C LYS A 230 -6.66 -18.31 24.90
N GLN A 231 -7.35 -18.44 26.03
CA GLN A 231 -6.79 -18.11 27.33
C GLN A 231 -5.62 -19.03 27.65
N ILE A 232 -4.59 -18.50 28.30
CA ILE A 232 -3.40 -19.23 28.71
C ILE A 232 -3.13 -19.06 30.20
N SER A 233 -2.41 -20.03 30.79
CA SER A 233 -2.06 -20.05 32.22
C SER A 233 -0.83 -19.21 32.56
N ILE A 234 -0.75 -17.99 32.03
CA ILE A 234 0.35 -17.04 32.26
C ILE A 234 -0.25 -15.73 32.81
N PRO A 235 0.42 -15.02 33.73
CA PRO A 235 -0.06 -13.73 34.24
C PRO A 235 -0.19 -12.65 33.16
N THR A 236 -0.84 -11.53 33.50
CA THR A 236 -0.94 -10.38 32.60
C THR A 236 0.34 -9.53 32.63
N SER A 237 0.56 -8.74 31.58
CA SER A 237 1.52 -7.63 31.58
C SER A 237 1.06 -6.55 30.63
N LEU A 238 0.65 -5.40 31.17
CA LEU A 238 0.33 -4.23 30.35
C LEU A 238 1.54 -3.75 29.53
N ALA A 239 2.77 -3.94 30.04
CA ALA A 239 3.98 -3.65 29.27
C ALA A 239 4.11 -4.58 28.06
N GLY A 240 3.66 -5.83 28.16
CA GLY A 240 3.53 -6.75 27.04
C GLY A 240 2.67 -6.18 25.91
N ALA A 241 1.48 -5.65 26.24
CA ALA A 241 0.61 -4.97 25.25
C ALA A 241 1.33 -3.80 24.57
N MET A 242 2.02 -2.95 25.34
CA MET A 242 2.76 -1.82 24.77
C MET A 242 3.88 -2.26 23.83
N ARG A 243 4.57 -3.36 24.14
CA ARG A 243 5.60 -3.94 23.24
C ARG A 243 4.99 -4.48 21.95
N VAL A 244 3.82 -5.12 22.02
CA VAL A 244 3.09 -5.55 20.80
C VAL A 244 2.79 -4.36 19.91
N LEU A 245 2.24 -3.28 20.48
CA LEU A 245 1.98 -2.05 19.74
C LEU A 245 3.27 -1.47 19.16
N MET A 246 4.33 -1.38 19.95
CA MET A 246 5.59 -0.75 19.54
C MET A 246 6.29 -1.51 18.41
N ASN A 247 6.33 -2.84 18.51
CA ASN A 247 6.97 -3.71 17.53
C ASN A 247 6.22 -3.74 16.19
N ASN A 248 4.94 -3.39 16.20
CA ASN A 248 4.09 -3.40 15.02
C ASN A 248 3.60 -2.01 14.63
N ALA A 249 4.00 -0.94 15.33
CA ALA A 249 3.54 0.41 15.03
C ALA A 249 3.98 0.78 13.60
N PRO A 250 3.11 1.45 12.80
CA PRO A 250 3.44 1.78 11.44
C PRO A 250 4.55 2.83 11.46
N GLN A 251 5.71 2.51 10.87
CA GLN A 251 6.89 3.37 10.94
C GLN A 251 6.75 4.66 10.11
N ASN A 252 5.83 4.72 9.13
CA ASN A 252 5.75 5.80 8.12
C ASN A 252 4.31 6.15 7.69
N ARG A 253 3.30 6.02 8.56
CA ARG A 253 1.90 6.37 8.16
C ARG A 253 1.47 7.71 8.71
N THR A 254 0.75 8.46 7.88
CA THR A 254 0.11 9.74 8.23
C THR A 254 -1.21 9.57 8.98
N ILE A 255 -1.72 8.34 9.09
CA ILE A 255 -2.99 8.03 9.75
C ILE A 255 -2.69 7.69 11.22
N PRO A 256 -3.32 8.38 12.21
CA PRO A 256 -3.13 8.07 13.62
C PRO A 256 -3.68 6.69 13.97
N GLU A 257 -3.14 6.07 15.02
CA GLU A 257 -3.59 4.77 15.50
C GLU A 257 -4.38 4.94 16.81
N SER A 258 -5.51 4.25 16.93
CA SER A 258 -6.26 4.08 18.17
C SER A 258 -6.19 2.62 18.61
N ALA A 259 -5.63 2.37 19.79
CA ALA A 259 -5.49 1.03 20.36
C ALA A 259 -6.45 0.84 21.53
N ILE A 260 -7.36 -0.12 21.40
CA ILE A 260 -8.25 -0.60 22.46
C ILE A 260 -7.58 -1.79 23.13
N ILE A 261 -7.28 -1.67 24.42
CA ILE A 261 -6.57 -2.67 25.20
C ILE A 261 -7.46 -3.11 26.37
N PHE A 262 -7.75 -4.41 26.42
CA PHE A 262 -8.44 -5.00 27.57
C PHE A 262 -7.42 -5.24 28.68
N VAL A 263 -7.56 -4.56 29.80
CA VAL A 263 -6.67 -4.67 30.96
C VAL A 263 -7.38 -5.44 32.04
N THR A 264 -6.85 -6.60 32.44
CA THR A 264 -7.57 -7.50 33.37
C THR A 264 -7.01 -7.52 34.78
N ASP A 265 -5.80 -7.01 34.97
CA ASP A 265 -5.16 -6.89 36.27
C ASP A 265 -4.16 -5.71 36.25
N THR A 266 -4.28 -4.83 37.24
CA THR A 266 -3.44 -3.63 37.43
C THR A 266 -2.69 -3.65 38.76
N THR A 267 -2.50 -4.84 39.36
CA THR A 267 -1.86 -4.96 40.67
C THR A 267 -0.34 -4.90 40.59
N ASP A 268 0.25 -5.21 39.44
CA ASP A 268 1.70 -5.11 39.22
C ASP A 268 2.12 -3.67 38.82
N SER A 269 2.47 -2.90 39.85
CA SER A 269 2.94 -1.51 39.69
C SER A 269 4.22 -1.37 38.84
N ILE A 270 5.08 -2.39 38.79
CA ILE A 270 6.31 -2.34 37.99
C ILE A 270 5.95 -2.45 36.50
N GLN A 271 5.07 -3.40 36.16
CA GLN A 271 4.59 -3.57 34.78
C GLN A 271 3.82 -2.35 34.29
N ILE A 272 3.02 -1.73 35.16
CA ILE A 272 2.32 -0.49 34.84
C ILE A 272 3.32 0.64 34.56
N GLN A 273 4.31 0.85 35.43
CA GLN A 273 5.29 1.91 35.22
C GLN A 273 6.10 1.69 33.93
N GLN A 274 6.44 0.45 33.60
CA GLN A 274 7.07 0.12 32.31
C GLN A 274 6.16 0.44 31.12
N ALA A 275 4.87 0.11 31.21
CA ALA A 275 3.91 0.40 30.17
C ALA A 275 3.71 1.92 29.97
N VAL A 276 3.63 2.68 31.06
CA VAL A 276 3.59 4.16 31.06
C VAL A 276 4.83 4.72 30.35
N ASN A 277 6.03 4.23 30.71
CA ASN A 277 7.27 4.68 30.09
C ASN A 277 7.29 4.40 28.58
N LEU A 278 6.89 3.20 28.16
CA LEU A 278 6.82 2.82 26.73
C LEU A 278 5.81 3.68 25.96
N TYR A 279 4.64 3.95 26.55
CA TYR A 279 3.63 4.78 25.92
C TYR A 279 4.12 6.22 25.75
N ASN A 280 4.56 6.86 26.84
CA ASN A 280 4.95 8.27 26.82
C ASN A 280 6.21 8.53 25.99
N SER A 281 7.17 7.60 25.96
CA SER A 281 8.43 7.79 25.22
C SER A 281 8.38 7.34 23.76
N VAL A 282 7.48 6.42 23.37
CA VAL A 282 7.48 5.84 22.02
C VAL A 282 6.12 5.94 21.33
N LEU A 283 5.06 5.42 21.93
CA LEU A 283 3.77 5.28 21.24
C LEU A 283 3.05 6.62 21.09
N LYS A 284 3.01 7.44 22.15
CA LYS A 284 2.37 8.77 22.13
C LYS A 284 3.03 9.71 21.12
N PRO A 285 4.38 9.85 21.06
CA PRO A 285 5.04 10.62 20.00
C PRO A 285 4.78 10.11 18.59
N ARG A 286 4.45 8.82 18.41
CA ARG A 286 4.04 8.23 17.13
C ARG A 286 2.55 8.44 16.80
N GLY A 287 1.81 9.17 17.63
CA GLY A 287 0.40 9.45 17.42
C GLY A 287 -0.53 8.29 17.75
N VAL A 288 -0.06 7.30 18.53
CA VAL A 288 -0.91 6.22 19.05
C VAL A 288 -1.71 6.75 20.24
N ARG A 289 -3.03 6.55 20.19
CA ARG A 289 -3.96 6.88 21.27
C ARG A 289 -4.44 5.59 21.92
N LEU A 290 -4.59 5.60 23.25
CA LEU A 290 -4.98 4.40 23.99
C LEU A 290 -6.38 4.56 24.58
N THR A 291 -7.13 3.48 24.45
CA THR A 291 -8.38 3.23 25.16
C THR A 291 -8.22 1.96 25.99
N PHE A 292 -8.38 2.07 27.30
CA PHE A 292 -8.36 0.94 28.22
C PHE A 292 -9.77 0.48 28.55
N ILE A 293 -10.00 -0.83 28.48
CA ILE A 293 -11.18 -1.47 29.04
C ILE A 293 -10.74 -2.26 30.27
N LEU A 294 -11.13 -1.78 31.45
CA LEU A 294 -10.77 -2.40 32.72
C LEU A 294 -11.72 -3.57 33.00
N ALA A 295 -11.28 -4.77 32.69
CA ALA A 295 -12.09 -5.98 32.72
C ALA A 295 -11.87 -6.78 34.01
N GLY A 296 -12.95 -7.00 34.77
CA GLY A 296 -12.91 -7.77 36.00
C GLY A 296 -12.41 -6.99 37.23
N ASN A 297 -12.32 -7.69 38.36
CA ASN A 297 -12.26 -7.07 39.70
C ASN A 297 -10.83 -6.75 40.18
N LYS A 298 -9.79 -7.11 39.42
CA LYS A 298 -8.38 -6.83 39.78
C LYS A 298 -7.85 -5.55 39.13
N THR A 299 -8.73 -4.69 38.67
CA THR A 299 -8.40 -3.48 37.94
C THR A 299 -8.73 -2.24 38.78
N ASP A 300 -7.83 -1.26 38.74
CA ASP A 300 -7.98 0.04 39.38
C ASP A 300 -7.53 1.13 38.39
N ALA A 301 -8.48 1.97 37.97
CA ALA A 301 -8.22 3.08 37.08
C ALA A 301 -7.16 4.05 37.66
N ASN A 302 -7.06 4.15 38.99
CA ASN A 302 -6.07 4.99 39.64
C ASN A 302 -4.63 4.54 39.38
N ALA A 303 -4.42 3.25 39.12
CA ALA A 303 -3.14 2.69 38.78
C ALA A 303 -2.67 3.17 37.39
N LEU A 304 -3.60 3.54 36.51
CA LEU A 304 -3.32 4.00 35.14
C LEU A 304 -3.15 5.52 35.03
N ARG A 305 -3.08 6.26 36.15
CA ARG A 305 -2.93 7.72 36.17
C ARG A 305 -1.65 8.25 35.52
N GLY A 306 -0.65 7.40 35.29
CA GLY A 306 0.57 7.77 34.56
C GLY A 306 0.40 7.84 33.03
N PHE A 307 -0.72 7.35 32.50
CA PHE A 307 -1.03 7.47 31.08
C PHE A 307 -1.80 8.77 30.83
N ASP A 308 -1.17 9.72 30.16
CA ASP A 308 -1.81 10.98 29.75
C ASP A 308 -2.71 10.76 28.51
N ASP A 309 -3.85 11.44 28.46
CA ASP A 309 -4.78 11.46 27.32
C ASP A 309 -5.35 10.08 26.93
N VAL A 310 -5.62 9.22 27.92
CA VAL A 310 -6.26 7.91 27.69
C VAL A 310 -7.74 7.92 28.03
N ILE A 311 -8.50 7.12 27.29
CA ILE A 311 -9.91 6.85 27.58
C ILE A 311 -10.01 5.56 28.38
N ILE A 312 -10.80 5.55 29.44
CA ILE A 312 -10.97 4.39 30.31
C ILE A 312 -12.46 4.04 30.39
N PHE A 313 -12.78 2.80 30.04
CA PHE A 313 -14.10 2.20 30.28
C PHE A 313 -13.97 1.13 31.36
N ASN A 314 -14.89 1.15 32.33
CA ASN A 314 -14.92 0.15 33.40
C ASN A 314 -15.84 -1.00 33.02
N TRP A 315 -15.38 -2.23 33.23
CA TRP A 315 -16.14 -3.44 32.98
C TRP A 315 -15.88 -4.49 34.06
N GLN A 316 -16.10 -4.09 35.32
CA GLN A 316 -15.87 -4.95 36.48
C GLN A 316 -16.86 -6.13 36.50
N ASN A 317 -18.13 -5.89 36.17
CA ASN A 317 -19.14 -6.93 36.04
C ASN A 317 -19.25 -7.44 34.60
N MET A 318 -18.38 -8.36 34.18
CA MET A 318 -18.38 -8.89 32.80
C MET A 318 -19.57 -9.81 32.47
N ASN A 319 -20.58 -9.90 33.34
CA ASN A 319 -21.86 -10.55 33.04
C ASN A 319 -22.79 -9.65 32.23
N ILE A 320 -22.55 -8.33 32.19
CA ILE A 320 -23.23 -7.43 31.25
C ILE A 320 -22.50 -7.42 29.91
N SER A 321 -23.25 -7.22 28.82
CA SER A 321 -22.78 -7.41 27.45
C SER A 321 -21.69 -6.43 27.01
N GLN A 322 -21.51 -5.30 27.70
CA GLN A 322 -20.55 -4.26 27.35
C GLN A 322 -20.05 -3.48 28.60
N PRO A 323 -18.91 -2.77 28.49
CA PRO A 323 -18.42 -1.85 29.51
C PRO A 323 -19.39 -0.70 29.82
N ASP A 324 -19.27 -0.14 31.02
CA ASP A 324 -20.06 1.01 31.46
C ASP A 324 -19.75 2.24 30.60
N GLY A 325 -20.79 2.83 30.02
CA GLY A 325 -20.66 4.01 29.16
C GLY A 325 -19.98 3.75 27.82
N TRP A 326 -19.86 2.48 27.39
CA TRP A 326 -19.22 2.12 26.12
C TRP A 326 -19.79 2.90 24.93
N ASP A 327 -18.88 3.54 24.19
CA ASP A 327 -19.14 4.21 22.92
C ASP A 327 -17.93 3.96 22.02
N LEU A 328 -18.15 3.25 20.90
CA LEU A 328 -17.09 2.91 19.96
C LEU A 328 -16.45 4.17 19.33
N SER A 329 -17.23 5.21 19.07
CA SER A 329 -16.70 6.46 18.49
C SER A 329 -15.76 7.17 19.46
N ALA A 330 -16.14 7.21 20.74
CA ALA A 330 -15.29 7.71 21.81
C ALA A 330 -14.05 6.83 21.97
N ALA A 331 -14.19 5.50 22.00
CA ALA A 331 -13.09 4.54 22.13
C ALA A 331 -12.06 4.62 20.99
N LEU A 332 -12.49 5.01 19.79
CA LEU A 332 -11.61 5.23 18.65
C LEU A 332 -11.04 6.66 18.62
N THR A 333 -11.38 7.50 19.59
CA THR A 333 -11.07 8.93 19.66
C THR A 333 -11.45 9.70 18.39
N CYS A 334 -12.47 9.19 17.71
CA CYS A 334 -12.99 9.82 16.52
C CYS A 334 -13.97 10.87 16.99
N THR A 335 -13.70 12.13 16.70
CA THR A 335 -14.81 13.05 16.46
C THR A 335 -15.61 12.41 15.33
N PRO A 336 -16.89 12.04 15.55
CA PRO A 336 -17.76 11.68 14.45
C PRO A 336 -17.66 12.87 13.51
N GLN A 337 -17.02 12.68 12.35
CA GLN A 337 -17.16 13.69 11.33
C GLN A 337 -18.65 13.67 11.05
N THR A 338 -19.33 14.76 11.43
CA THR A 338 -20.62 15.10 10.87
C THR A 338 -20.33 15.42 9.42
N PHE A 339 -20.05 14.38 8.63
CA PHE A 339 -20.26 14.46 7.22
C PHE A 339 -21.72 14.90 7.12
N PRO A 340 -22.03 16.05 6.50
CA PRO A 340 -23.40 16.26 6.07
C PRO A 340 -23.83 14.97 5.37
N PRO A 341 -25.06 14.45 5.61
CA PRO A 341 -25.51 13.21 4.99
C PRO A 341 -25.06 13.27 3.55
N PRO A 342 -24.16 12.36 3.13
CA PRO A 342 -23.36 12.60 1.94
C PRO A 342 -24.35 12.91 0.83
N THR A 343 -24.29 14.13 0.30
CA THR A 343 -24.78 14.33 -1.06
C THR A 343 -24.06 13.24 -1.85
N MET A 344 -24.80 12.30 -2.45
CA MET A 344 -24.35 10.97 -2.90
C MET A 344 -23.04 10.92 -3.72
N GLY A 345 -22.39 12.04 -4.04
CA GLY A 345 -21.12 12.12 -4.74
C GLY A 345 -19.83 12.03 -3.92
N SER A 346 -19.80 12.15 -2.58
CA SER A 346 -18.52 12.25 -1.84
C SER A 346 -18.09 11.00 -1.05
N TYR A 347 -18.94 9.98 -0.96
CA TYR A 347 -18.61 8.75 -0.25
C TYR A 347 -18.76 7.55 -1.18
N ILE A 348 -17.67 6.81 -1.34
CA ILE A 348 -17.63 5.58 -2.12
C ILE A 348 -17.66 4.42 -1.11
N PRO A 349 -18.82 3.81 -0.82
CA PRO A 349 -18.97 2.78 0.23
C PRO A 349 -18.28 1.45 -0.09
N CYS A 350 -17.45 1.40 -1.12
CA CYS A 350 -17.18 0.18 -1.85
C CYS A 350 -15.95 -0.48 -1.26
N GLN A 351 -16.10 -1.74 -0.88
CA GLN A 351 -15.05 -2.53 -0.25
C GLN A 351 -13.91 -2.92 -1.19
N SER A 352 -13.99 -2.50 -2.45
CA SER A 352 -13.04 -2.82 -3.51
C SER A 352 -11.77 -1.98 -3.46
N TRP A 353 -10.68 -2.57 -3.94
CA TRP A 353 -9.48 -1.84 -4.33
C TRP A 353 -9.74 -1.07 -5.62
N ILE A 354 -9.09 0.07 -5.81
CA ILE A 354 -9.23 0.92 -7.01
C ILE A 354 -7.88 1.00 -7.70
N SER A 355 -7.86 0.76 -9.00
CA SER A 355 -6.67 0.88 -9.83
C SER A 355 -6.95 1.84 -10.99
N PHE A 356 -5.97 2.66 -11.35
CA PHE A 356 -6.05 3.58 -12.46
C PHE A 356 -5.04 3.18 -13.54
N GLY A 357 -5.55 2.92 -14.74
CA GLY A 357 -4.76 2.85 -15.95
C GLY A 357 -4.82 4.19 -16.68
N ILE A 358 -3.73 4.93 -16.69
CA ILE A 358 -3.61 6.24 -17.33
C ILE A 358 -3.12 6.09 -18.76
N ASP A 359 -3.87 6.69 -19.68
CA ASP A 359 -3.41 6.93 -21.04
C ASP A 359 -2.35 8.04 -21.10
N ASP A 360 -1.09 7.68 -21.30
CA ASP A 360 0.05 8.60 -21.51
C ASP A 360 0.55 8.59 -22.98
N SER A 361 -0.29 8.10 -23.90
CA SER A 361 0.06 7.96 -25.31
C SER A 361 0.11 9.31 -26.01
N ASN A 362 0.96 9.42 -27.03
CA ASN A 362 1.05 10.64 -27.86
C ASN A 362 -0.19 10.88 -28.76
N VAL A 363 -1.24 10.05 -28.66
CA VAL A 363 -2.52 10.25 -29.35
C VAL A 363 -3.32 11.38 -28.69
N LEU A 364 -3.20 11.53 -27.37
CA LEU A 364 -3.79 12.65 -26.64
C LEU A 364 -2.97 13.92 -26.88
N GLN A 365 -3.63 15.07 -26.90
CA GLN A 365 -2.90 16.33 -26.80
C GLN A 365 -2.45 16.55 -25.34
N ASN A 366 -1.38 17.30 -25.13
CA ASN A 366 -0.89 17.58 -23.78
C ASN A 366 -1.97 18.18 -22.86
N ASN A 367 -2.83 19.05 -23.39
CA ASN A 367 -3.94 19.62 -22.60
C ASN A 367 -4.98 18.55 -22.22
N ASP A 368 -5.28 17.63 -23.13
CA ASP A 368 -6.22 16.52 -22.89
C ASP A 368 -5.68 15.55 -21.84
N PHE A 369 -4.38 15.23 -21.92
CA PHE A 369 -3.68 14.44 -20.91
C PHE A 369 -3.73 15.11 -19.53
N MET A 370 -3.49 16.42 -19.46
CA MET A 370 -3.61 17.16 -18.21
C MET A 370 -5.05 17.19 -17.67
N THR A 371 -6.07 17.28 -18.54
CA THR A 371 -7.47 17.14 -18.13
C THR A 371 -7.73 15.78 -17.49
N GLN A 372 -7.22 14.70 -18.10
CA GLN A 372 -7.30 13.35 -17.55
C GLN A 372 -6.65 13.24 -16.16
N LEU A 373 -5.41 13.74 -15.99
CA LEU A 373 -4.73 13.73 -14.69
C LEU A 373 -5.49 14.52 -13.62
N ASN A 374 -6.04 15.69 -13.98
CA ASN A 374 -6.84 16.50 -13.07
C ASN A 374 -8.13 15.80 -12.64
N PHE A 375 -8.80 15.11 -13.57
CA PHE A 375 -9.96 14.30 -13.24
C PHE A 375 -9.61 13.15 -12.30
N ILE A 376 -8.53 12.39 -12.58
CA ILE A 376 -8.08 11.30 -11.70
C ILE A 376 -7.72 11.84 -10.32
N SER A 377 -7.02 12.98 -10.24
CA SER A 377 -6.72 13.65 -8.97
C SER A 377 -7.98 14.05 -8.20
N SER A 378 -9.02 14.54 -8.89
CA SER A 378 -10.33 14.85 -8.32
C SER A 378 -11.04 13.60 -7.79
N VAL A 379 -11.06 12.52 -8.59
CA VAL A 379 -11.59 11.21 -8.19
C VAL A 379 -10.89 10.70 -6.92
N ILE A 380 -9.55 10.72 -6.92
CA ILE A 380 -8.73 10.33 -5.77
C ILE A 380 -9.04 11.19 -4.56
N GLY A 381 -9.18 12.51 -4.73
CA GLY A 381 -9.56 13.44 -3.66
C GLY A 381 -10.92 13.14 -3.02
N ASN A 382 -11.83 12.48 -3.74
CA ASN A 382 -13.13 12.05 -3.26
C ASN A 382 -13.14 10.62 -2.68
N ILE A 383 -12.03 9.87 -2.76
CA ILE A 383 -11.91 8.55 -2.14
C ILE A 383 -11.63 8.70 -0.65
N THR A 384 -12.54 8.21 0.19
CA THR A 384 -12.39 8.23 1.66
C THR A 384 -11.44 7.16 2.20
N HIS A 385 -11.05 6.20 1.35
CA HIS A 385 -10.14 5.10 1.62
C HIS A 385 -8.95 5.10 0.65
N PRO A 386 -8.07 6.11 0.70
CA PRO A 386 -6.90 6.18 -0.19
C PRO A 386 -5.99 4.95 -0.06
N GLU A 387 -6.02 4.26 1.08
CA GLU A 387 -5.33 2.99 1.27
C GLU A 387 -5.81 1.87 0.34
N ARG A 388 -6.99 2.00 -0.27
CA ARG A 388 -7.53 1.06 -1.26
C ARG A 388 -7.13 1.39 -2.70
N ILE A 389 -6.32 2.42 -2.92
CA ILE A 389 -5.76 2.70 -4.25
C ILE A 389 -4.59 1.72 -4.47
N ALA A 390 -4.83 0.68 -5.29
CA ALA A 390 -3.88 -0.40 -5.55
C ALA A 390 -2.79 0.00 -6.53
N ALA A 391 -3.10 0.85 -7.52
CA ALA A 391 -2.15 1.24 -8.54
C ALA A 391 -2.57 2.50 -9.29
N VAL A 392 -1.56 3.22 -9.78
CA VAL A 392 -1.70 4.13 -10.91
C VAL A 392 -0.58 3.78 -11.89
N GLY A 393 -0.94 3.26 -13.06
CA GLY A 393 0.00 2.87 -14.09
C GLY A 393 -0.14 3.74 -15.33
N MET A 394 0.99 4.11 -15.94
CA MET A 394 1.04 4.66 -17.29
C MET A 394 1.39 3.54 -18.28
N TYR A 395 1.18 3.73 -19.59
CA TYR A 395 1.60 2.72 -20.57
C TYR A 395 3.10 2.57 -20.61
N SER A 396 3.82 3.69 -20.58
CA SER A 396 5.29 3.66 -20.72
C SER A 396 5.99 3.02 -19.53
N GLN A 397 5.50 3.24 -18.30
CA GLN A 397 6.02 2.60 -17.10
C GLN A 397 4.94 2.32 -16.05
N PRO A 398 4.80 1.07 -15.58
CA PRO A 398 4.05 0.79 -14.38
C PRO A 398 4.74 1.46 -13.19
N ILE A 399 4.04 2.34 -12.48
CA ILE A 399 4.53 2.82 -11.18
C ILE A 399 4.01 1.85 -10.12
N PRO A 400 4.87 0.99 -9.53
CA PRO A 400 4.43 0.12 -8.45
C PRO A 400 4.01 0.98 -7.27
N TRP A 401 2.75 0.84 -6.87
CA TRP A 401 2.17 1.68 -5.83
C TRP A 401 2.18 0.92 -4.51
N ASN A 402 2.90 1.44 -3.52
CA ASN A 402 2.90 0.85 -2.18
C ASN A 402 1.68 1.34 -1.40
N SER A 403 0.92 0.40 -0.83
CA SER A 403 -0.20 0.72 0.06
C SER A 403 0.29 1.53 1.28
N GLY A 404 -0.35 2.67 1.55
CA GLY A 404 -0.03 3.52 2.72
C GLY A 404 0.54 4.91 2.41
N LEU A 405 0.60 5.34 1.15
CA LEU A 405 0.83 6.75 0.82
C LEU A 405 -0.34 7.62 1.28
N SER A 406 -0.03 8.85 1.69
CA SER A 406 -1.06 9.84 1.99
C SER A 406 -1.77 10.28 0.71
N LEU A 407 -3.05 10.65 0.82
CA LEU A 407 -3.84 11.14 -0.32
C LEU A 407 -3.13 12.25 -1.10
N GLN A 408 -2.46 13.16 -0.40
CA GLN A 408 -1.71 14.27 -1.01
C GLN A 408 -0.52 13.77 -1.85
N LEU A 409 0.24 12.79 -1.35
CA LEU A 409 1.35 12.19 -2.11
C LEU A 409 0.81 11.46 -3.34
N ILE A 410 -0.35 10.82 -3.23
CA ILE A 410 -0.99 10.18 -4.37
C ILE A 410 -1.38 11.19 -5.44
N GLN A 411 -2.06 12.27 -5.06
CA GLN A 411 -2.40 13.33 -6.00
C GLN A 411 -1.15 13.94 -6.63
N GLN A 412 -0.11 14.26 -5.85
CA GLN A 412 1.15 14.80 -6.37
C GLN A 412 1.82 13.88 -7.38
N ALA A 413 1.87 12.58 -7.09
CA ALA A 413 2.43 11.60 -8.01
C ALA A 413 1.62 11.49 -9.30
N VAL A 414 0.28 11.56 -9.24
CA VAL A 414 -0.58 11.59 -10.44
C VAL A 414 -0.34 12.85 -11.27
N VAL A 415 -0.32 14.04 -10.67
CA VAL A 415 -0.13 15.30 -11.41
C VAL A 415 1.31 15.45 -11.94
N GLY A 416 2.27 14.73 -11.36
CA GLY A 416 3.67 14.68 -11.80
C GLY A 416 3.95 13.74 -12.97
N MET A 417 2.96 12.99 -13.44
CA MET A 417 3.09 12.10 -14.60
C MET A 417 3.27 12.90 -15.90
N PHE A 418 4.08 12.38 -16.81
CA PHE A 418 4.40 13.04 -18.09
C PHE A 418 4.00 12.17 -19.28
N GLN A 419 3.52 12.79 -20.35
CA GLN A 419 3.21 12.08 -21.58
C GLN A 419 4.50 11.60 -22.26
N GLY A 420 4.51 10.41 -22.86
CA GLY A 420 5.70 9.94 -23.58
C GLY A 420 5.70 8.52 -24.13
N GLY A 421 4.64 7.75 -23.88
CA GLY A 421 4.58 6.34 -24.26
C GLY A 421 4.06 6.07 -25.67
N ALA A 422 4.55 5.01 -26.31
CA ALA A 422 3.75 4.29 -27.28
C ALA A 422 2.63 3.55 -26.52
N TYR A 423 1.39 3.63 -27.01
CA TYR A 423 0.25 3.00 -26.37
C TYR A 423 0.42 1.47 -26.31
N SER A 424 0.19 0.87 -25.14
CA SER A 424 0.05 -0.59 -24.99
C SER A 424 -0.90 -0.96 -23.86
N LEU A 425 -2.12 -1.37 -24.20
CA LEU A 425 -3.10 -1.84 -23.22
C LEU A 425 -2.60 -3.10 -22.48
N LYS A 426 -1.78 -3.92 -23.15
CA LYS A 426 -1.09 -5.08 -22.57
C LYS A 426 -0.21 -4.68 -21.38
N GLN A 427 0.61 -3.64 -21.53
CA GLN A 427 1.50 -3.17 -20.46
C GLN A 427 0.70 -2.66 -19.27
N GLN A 428 -0.43 -1.99 -19.52
CA GLN A 428 -1.29 -1.51 -18.46
C GLN A 428 -1.96 -2.65 -17.68
N PHE A 429 -2.43 -3.69 -18.37
CA PHE A 429 -2.94 -4.88 -17.66
C PHE A 429 -1.85 -5.62 -16.90
N ALA A 430 -0.63 -5.70 -17.45
CA ALA A 430 0.51 -6.28 -16.74
C ALA A 430 0.86 -5.45 -15.49
N ALA A 431 0.78 -4.13 -15.57
CA ALA A 431 0.96 -3.21 -14.44
C ALA A 431 -0.05 -3.47 -13.34
N ILE A 432 -1.34 -3.52 -13.72
CA ILE A 432 -2.44 -3.80 -12.79
C ILE A 432 -2.22 -5.17 -12.15
N LEU A 433 -1.95 -6.21 -12.95
CA LEU A 433 -1.72 -7.56 -12.44
C LEU A 433 -0.56 -7.63 -11.46
N THR A 434 0.59 -7.04 -11.81
CA THR A 434 1.78 -7.00 -10.96
C THR A 434 1.47 -6.30 -9.63
N ASN A 435 0.77 -5.17 -9.68
CA ASN A 435 0.40 -4.45 -8.47
C ASN A 435 -0.59 -5.23 -7.61
N LEU A 436 -1.56 -5.92 -8.22
CA LEU A 436 -2.49 -6.78 -7.47
C LEU A 436 -1.79 -7.95 -6.80
N GLN A 437 -0.83 -8.58 -7.49
CA GLN A 437 0.01 -9.62 -6.90
C GLN A 437 0.82 -9.10 -5.71
N ASN A 438 1.33 -7.86 -5.79
CA ASN A 438 2.09 -7.23 -4.72
C ASN A 438 1.22 -6.72 -3.56
N THR A 439 -0.02 -6.33 -3.82
CA THR A 439 -0.87 -5.60 -2.85
C THR A 439 -1.57 -6.54 -1.85
N GLN A 440 -1.38 -7.86 -1.92
CA GLN A 440 -2.09 -8.84 -1.08
C GLN A 440 -3.59 -8.53 -0.97
N THR A 441 -4.23 -8.19 -2.10
CA THR A 441 -5.65 -7.81 -2.12
C THR A 441 -6.58 -8.93 -1.64
N GLY A 442 -6.06 -10.15 -1.48
CA GLY A 442 -6.82 -11.33 -1.09
C GLY A 442 -7.95 -11.60 -2.07
N ASN A 443 -9.13 -11.94 -1.55
CA ASN A 443 -10.34 -12.13 -2.35
C ASN A 443 -11.15 -10.84 -2.54
N THR A 444 -10.63 -9.69 -2.13
CA THR A 444 -11.34 -8.41 -2.25
C THR A 444 -11.42 -8.00 -3.72
N PRO A 445 -12.61 -7.66 -4.26
CA PRO A 445 -12.75 -7.20 -5.64
C PRO A 445 -11.92 -5.96 -5.93
N VAL A 446 -11.48 -5.81 -7.19
CA VAL A 446 -10.74 -4.63 -7.65
C VAL A 446 -11.54 -3.94 -8.74
N GLY A 447 -11.85 -2.66 -8.59
CA GLY A 447 -12.29 -1.79 -9.67
C GLY A 447 -11.09 -1.21 -10.40
N ALA A 448 -10.94 -1.46 -11.70
CA ALA A 448 -9.89 -0.89 -12.52
C ALA A 448 -10.47 0.12 -13.52
N LEU A 449 -10.15 1.40 -13.37
CA LEU A 449 -10.51 2.45 -14.30
C LEU A 449 -9.40 2.61 -15.32
N ILE A 450 -9.67 2.27 -16.58
CA ILE A 450 -8.68 2.26 -17.64
C ILE A 450 -9.04 3.31 -18.68
N PHE A 451 -8.28 4.39 -18.72
CA PHE A 451 -8.41 5.44 -19.73
C PHE A 451 -7.79 4.96 -21.03
N ILE A 452 -8.48 5.18 -22.15
CA ILE A 452 -8.08 4.74 -23.49
C ILE A 452 -8.46 5.80 -24.52
N SER A 453 -7.48 6.25 -25.30
CA SER A 453 -7.63 7.18 -26.43
C SER A 453 -7.43 6.53 -27.80
N ASP A 454 -6.89 5.30 -27.86
CA ASP A 454 -6.71 4.54 -29.10
C ASP A 454 -7.06 3.05 -28.91
N THR A 455 -7.75 2.48 -29.90
CA THR A 455 -8.12 1.06 -30.00
C THR A 455 -7.65 0.45 -31.32
N SER A 456 -6.53 0.93 -31.86
CA SER A 456 -5.86 0.31 -33.00
C SER A 456 -5.54 -1.17 -32.73
N ASP A 457 -5.36 -1.98 -33.78
CA ASP A 457 -5.11 -3.41 -33.59
C ASP A 457 -3.76 -3.65 -32.89
N GLN A 458 -2.79 -2.75 -33.12
CA GLN A 458 -1.51 -2.72 -32.41
C GLN A 458 -1.70 -2.48 -30.90
N ALA A 459 -2.63 -1.59 -30.56
CA ALA A 459 -3.00 -1.25 -29.19
C ALA A 459 -3.60 -2.45 -28.42
N LEU A 460 -4.31 -3.33 -29.13
CA LEU A 460 -5.02 -4.48 -28.55
C LEU A 460 -4.27 -5.81 -28.70
N ALA A 461 -3.12 -5.82 -29.39
CA ALA A 461 -2.32 -7.01 -29.57
C ALA A 461 -1.92 -7.64 -28.21
N ASP A 462 -2.09 -8.96 -28.09
CA ASP A 462 -1.79 -9.78 -26.92
C ASP A 462 -2.54 -9.43 -25.61
N VAL A 463 -3.51 -8.52 -25.63
CA VAL A 463 -4.27 -8.13 -24.43
C VAL A 463 -5.04 -9.30 -23.83
N ALA A 464 -5.62 -10.17 -24.67
CA ALA A 464 -6.44 -11.30 -24.24
C ALA A 464 -5.70 -12.25 -23.29
N ASN A 465 -4.40 -12.47 -23.52
CA ASN A 465 -3.59 -13.37 -22.69
C ASN A 465 -3.38 -12.81 -21.27
N THR A 466 -3.12 -11.50 -21.16
CA THR A 466 -2.95 -10.85 -19.84
C THR A 466 -4.29 -10.65 -19.14
N PHE A 467 -5.35 -10.33 -19.89
CA PHE A 467 -6.68 -10.15 -19.33
C PHE A 467 -7.22 -11.42 -18.67
N GLY A 468 -6.98 -12.59 -19.26
CA GLY A 468 -7.39 -13.88 -18.68
C GLY A 468 -6.79 -14.18 -17.29
N GLN A 469 -5.75 -13.46 -16.88
CA GLN A 469 -5.10 -13.59 -15.57
C GLN A 469 -5.69 -12.66 -14.49
N LEU A 470 -6.51 -11.68 -14.88
CA LEU A 470 -7.13 -10.71 -13.97
C LEU A 470 -8.40 -11.28 -13.34
N HIS A 471 -8.23 -12.22 -12.41
CA HIS A 471 -9.35 -12.73 -11.61
C HIS A 471 -9.82 -11.68 -10.59
N ASN A 472 -11.13 -11.58 -10.35
CA ASN A 472 -11.76 -10.63 -9.43
C ASN A 472 -11.54 -9.14 -9.73
N VAL A 473 -11.12 -8.79 -10.96
CA VAL A 473 -10.98 -7.40 -11.41
C VAL A 473 -12.17 -7.02 -12.27
N ARG A 474 -12.89 -5.98 -11.88
CA ARG A 474 -13.91 -5.32 -12.69
C ARG A 474 -13.27 -4.16 -13.42
N ILE A 475 -13.12 -4.31 -14.73
CA ILE A 475 -12.58 -3.24 -15.59
C ILE A 475 -13.71 -2.30 -15.98
N THR A 476 -13.44 -1.01 -15.93
CA THR A 476 -14.24 0.04 -16.55
C THR A 476 -13.35 0.83 -17.49
N PHE A 477 -13.70 0.83 -18.78
CA PHE A 477 -12.96 1.64 -19.75
C PHE A 477 -13.52 3.05 -19.80
N VAL A 478 -12.64 4.04 -19.65
CA VAL A 478 -12.94 5.44 -19.90
C VAL A 478 -12.44 5.78 -21.31
N LEU A 479 -13.37 5.94 -22.24
CA LEU A 479 -13.09 6.21 -23.64
C LEU A 479 -12.83 7.72 -23.82
N VAL A 480 -11.56 8.08 -24.00
CA VAL A 480 -11.06 9.45 -24.04
C VAL A 480 -10.98 9.93 -25.49
N GLY A 481 -11.67 11.02 -25.83
CA GLY A 481 -11.69 11.59 -27.18
C GLY A 481 -12.57 10.82 -28.16
N GLN A 482 -12.38 11.05 -29.47
CA GLN A 482 -13.29 10.56 -30.52
C GLN A 482 -12.89 9.20 -31.12
N ASN A 483 -11.62 8.81 -30.98
CA ASN A 483 -11.04 7.67 -31.68
C ASN A 483 -11.37 6.28 -31.10
N PRO A 484 -11.59 6.09 -29.78
CA PRO A 484 -11.82 4.75 -29.25
C PRO A 484 -13.09 4.08 -29.80
N ASP A 485 -12.92 2.87 -30.34
CA ASP A 485 -13.99 1.96 -30.75
C ASP A 485 -14.36 1.00 -29.60
N GLN A 486 -15.49 1.30 -28.96
CA GLN A 486 -16.02 0.51 -27.86
C GLN A 486 -16.22 -0.96 -28.23
N ASN A 487 -16.60 -1.27 -29.48
CA ASN A 487 -16.92 -2.65 -29.88
C ASN A 487 -15.73 -3.58 -29.72
N LYS A 488 -14.51 -3.08 -29.97
CA LYS A 488 -13.27 -3.86 -29.82
C LYS A 488 -12.92 -4.20 -28.36
N LEU A 489 -13.48 -3.46 -27.40
CA LEU A 489 -13.23 -3.63 -25.97
C LEU A 489 -14.30 -4.47 -25.25
N THR A 490 -15.43 -4.77 -25.92
CA THR A 490 -16.55 -5.53 -25.33
C THR A 490 -16.18 -6.94 -24.87
N GLN A 491 -15.12 -7.52 -25.45
CA GLN A 491 -14.57 -8.80 -25.03
C GLN A 491 -13.87 -8.76 -23.64
N PHE A 492 -13.49 -7.57 -23.16
CA PHE A 492 -12.79 -7.39 -21.88
C PHE A 492 -13.69 -6.80 -20.79
N SER A 493 -14.67 -5.97 -21.16
CA SER A 493 -15.62 -5.39 -20.22
C SER A 493 -16.92 -4.99 -20.89
N ASN A 494 -18.00 -4.94 -20.10
CA ASN A 494 -19.27 -4.32 -20.45
C ASN A 494 -19.49 -2.96 -19.76
N ASN A 495 -18.52 -2.47 -18.97
CA ASN A 495 -18.60 -1.19 -18.26
C ASN A 495 -17.79 -0.12 -18.99
N PHE A 496 -18.48 0.89 -19.50
CA PHE A 496 -17.91 1.95 -20.32
C PHE A 496 -18.33 3.33 -19.84
N ILE A 497 -17.36 4.23 -19.81
CA ILE A 497 -17.53 5.65 -19.51
C ILE A 497 -17.04 6.43 -20.73
N SER A 498 -17.86 7.35 -21.24
CA SER A 498 -17.49 8.15 -22.41
C SER A 498 -16.98 9.51 -21.98
N TRP A 499 -15.88 9.96 -22.57
CA TRP A 499 -15.35 11.30 -22.38
C TRP A 499 -14.97 11.90 -23.73
N ARG A 500 -16.00 12.24 -24.51
CA ARG A 500 -15.83 12.68 -25.90
C ARG A 500 -15.42 14.14 -26.02
N ASP A 501 -15.79 14.95 -25.03
CA ASP A 501 -15.47 16.38 -24.92
C ASP A 501 -14.53 16.63 -23.73
N LEU A 502 -13.22 16.72 -24.01
CA LEU A 502 -12.16 16.91 -23.02
C LEU A 502 -12.00 18.37 -22.58
N SER A 503 -12.84 19.28 -23.09
CA SER A 503 -13.00 20.61 -22.48
C SER A 503 -13.79 20.56 -21.17
N LYS A 504 -14.55 19.46 -20.94
CA LYS A 504 -15.25 19.22 -19.68
C LYS A 504 -14.29 18.63 -18.64
N PRO A 505 -14.46 18.99 -17.35
CA PRO A 505 -13.59 18.50 -16.28
C PRO A 505 -13.84 17.04 -15.88
N GLN A 506 -14.91 16.41 -16.39
CA GLN A 506 -15.24 15.01 -16.10
C GLN A 506 -15.92 14.32 -17.30
N PRO A 507 -15.92 12.97 -17.34
CA PRO A 507 -16.61 12.18 -18.35
C PRO A 507 -18.13 12.41 -18.40
N ASP A 508 -18.72 12.19 -19.58
CA ASP A 508 -20.11 12.53 -19.90
C ASP A 508 -21.15 11.79 -19.05
N ASN A 509 -20.85 10.55 -18.64
CA ASN A 509 -21.74 9.69 -17.85
C ASN A 509 -21.13 9.30 -16.49
N TRP A 510 -20.17 10.08 -15.98
CA TRP A 510 -19.46 9.78 -14.74
C TRP A 510 -20.40 9.56 -13.55
N ASP A 511 -21.32 10.49 -13.29
CA ASP A 511 -22.19 10.43 -12.10
C ASP A 511 -23.04 9.16 -12.03
N ALA A 512 -23.44 8.60 -13.18
CA ALA A 512 -24.21 7.36 -13.25
C ALA A 512 -23.34 6.09 -13.18
N GLN A 513 -22.05 6.19 -13.50
CA GLN A 513 -21.14 5.04 -13.63
C GLN A 513 -20.07 4.98 -12.55
N ALA A 514 -19.87 6.05 -11.76
CA ALA A 514 -18.80 6.15 -10.78
C ALA A 514 -18.80 4.96 -9.80
N ALA A 515 -19.95 4.59 -9.25
CA ALA A 515 -20.06 3.44 -8.37
C ALA A 515 -19.59 2.14 -9.04
N ALA A 516 -20.05 1.87 -10.26
CA ALA A 516 -19.60 0.70 -11.03
C ALA A 516 -18.08 0.74 -11.30
N ALA A 517 -17.55 1.93 -11.62
CA ALA A 517 -16.13 2.15 -11.88
C ALA A 517 -15.26 1.84 -10.65
N TYR A 518 -15.73 2.21 -9.47
CA TYR A 518 -15.05 1.90 -8.21
C TYR A 518 -15.15 0.43 -7.81
N GLY A 519 -15.94 -0.39 -8.51
CA GLY A 519 -16.17 -1.79 -8.14
C GLY A 519 -17.26 -1.98 -7.08
N CYS A 520 -18.10 -0.99 -6.85
CA CYS A 520 -19.30 -1.10 -6.02
C CYS A 520 -20.29 -2.09 -6.65
N MET A 521 -20.81 -3.03 -5.86
CA MET A 521 -21.92 -3.91 -6.23
C MET A 521 -23.07 -3.74 -5.24
#